data_AF-A0A1F4ETU6-F1
#
_entry.id   AF-A0A1F4ETU6-F1
#
_cell.length_a   1.000
_cell.length_b   1.000
_cell.length_c   1.000
_cell.angle_alpha   90.00
_cell.angle_beta   90.00
_cell.angle_gamma   90.00
#
_symmetry.space_group_name_H-M   'P 1'
#
loop_
_entity.id
_entity.type
_entity.pdbx_description
1 polymer ?
#
loop_
_entity_poly.entity_id
_entity_poly.type
_entity_poly.pdbx_seq_one_letter_code
_entity_poly.pdbx_strand_id
1 'polypeptide(L)' 'MRTNIVLDEKLVREAMRLANVKTKREAVHIALERFVRSGRQRRLLELQGTGGVRKDYDYKEARSAG' A
#
# COMPACT_ATOMS: atom_id res chain seq x y z
N MET A 1 18.79 7.58 6.17
CA MET A 1 19.40 8.58 5.27
C MET A 1 18.75 9.93 5.53
N ARG A 2 19.54 11.02 5.63
CA ARG A 2 19.03 12.38 5.77
C ARG A 2 19.06 13.04 4.39
N THR A 3 17.91 13.47 3.90
CA THR A 3 17.76 14.03 2.55
C THR A 3 17.04 15.37 2.67
N ASN A 4 17.57 16.41 2.05
CA ASN A 4 16.86 17.68 1.90
C ASN A 4 16.02 17.62 0.63
N ILE A 5 14.71 17.76 0.79
CA ILE A 5 13.74 17.83 -0.30
C ILE A 5 12.76 18.95 0.00
N VAL A 6 12.32 19.64 -1.06
CA VAL A 6 11.27 20.67 -0.94
C VAL A 6 9.92 19.96 -0.96
N LEU A 7 9.09 20.23 0.05
CA LEU A 7 7.76 19.65 0.20
C LEU A 7 6.72 20.76 0.31
N ASP A 8 5.55 20.55 -0.31
CA ASP A 8 4.40 21.44 -0.11
C ASP A 8 3.86 21.29 1.32
N GLU A 9 3.89 22.37 2.08
CA GLU A 9 3.43 22.37 3.46
C GLU A 9 1.93 22.11 3.63
N LYS A 10 1.10 22.47 2.65
CA LYS A 10 -0.33 22.19 2.69
C LYS A 10 -0.56 20.69 2.54
N LEU A 11 0.10 20.07 1.55
CA LEU A 11 0.03 18.63 1.31
C LEU A 11 0.54 17.83 2.52
N VAL A 12 1.67 18.24 3.11
CA VAL A 12 2.22 17.56 4.29
C VAL A 12 1.28 17.68 5.48
N ARG A 13 0.69 18.86 5.72
CA ARG A 13 -0.29 19.04 6.81
C ARG A 13 -1.53 18.16 6.63
N GLU A 14 -2.01 18.04 5.40
CA GLU A 14 -3.14 17.16 5.09
C GLU A 14 -2.80 15.69 5.27
N ALA A 15 -1.63 15.25 4.77
CA ALA A 15 -1.12 13.91 5.01
C ALA A 15 -0.95 13.61 6.51
N MET A 16 -0.46 14.57 7.30
CA MET A 16 -0.34 14.43 8.75
C MET A 16 -1.70 14.27 9.43
N ARG A 17 -2.72 15.04 9.00
CA ARG A 17 -4.10 14.92 9.49
C ARG A 17 -4.70 13.55 9.16
N LEU A 18 -4.56 13.10 7.91
CA LEU A 18 -5.08 11.81 7.45
C LEU A 18 -4.37 10.60 8.08
N ALA A 19 -3.08 10.73 8.37
CA ALA A 19 -2.29 9.70 9.03
C ALA A 19 -2.33 9.78 10.56
N ASN A 20 -2.92 10.84 11.13
CA ASN A 20 -2.96 11.14 12.57
C ASN A 20 -1.56 11.10 13.23
N VAL A 21 -0.59 11.81 12.63
CA VAL A 21 0.81 11.84 13.10
C VAL A 21 1.26 13.25 13.48
N LYS A 22 2.23 13.32 14.38
CA LYS A 22 2.76 14.58 14.92
C LYS A 22 3.95 15.12 14.14
N THR A 23 4.65 14.28 13.37
CA THR A 23 5.87 14.68 12.68
C THR A 23 5.76 14.60 11.15
N LYS A 24 6.40 15.56 10.45
CA LYS A 24 6.50 15.54 8.99
C LYS A 24 7.21 14.26 8.49
N ARG A 25 8.20 13.76 9.25
CA ARG A 25 8.95 12.52 8.94
C ARG A 25 8.04 11.30 8.92
N GLU A 26 7.18 11.13 9.91
CA GLU A 26 6.23 10.00 9.96
C GLU A 26 5.21 10.08 8.83
N ALA A 27 4.68 11.27 8.54
CA ALA A 27 3.74 11.44 7.42
C ALA A 27 4.38 11.02 6.09
N VAL A 28 5.61 11.44 5.83
CA VAL A 28 6.35 11.03 4.62
C VAL A 28 6.60 9.53 4.60
N HIS A 29 6.99 8.93 5.73
CA HIS A 29 7.22 7.50 5.83
C HIS A 29 5.94 6.68 5.53
N ILE A 30 4.82 7.04 6.16
CA ILE A 30 3.52 6.38 5.96
C ILE A 30 3.04 6.56 4.52
N ALA A 31 3.20 7.75 3.93
CA ALA A 31 2.82 7.99 2.55
C ALA A 31 3.60 7.09 1.58
N LEU A 32 4.91 6.98 1.76
CA LEU A 32 5.76 6.09 0.95
C LEU A 32 5.39 4.62 1.15
N GLU A 33 5.15 4.19 2.39
CA GLU A 33 4.73 2.82 2.67
C GLU A 33 3.40 2.47 1.98
N ARG A 34 2.41 3.36 2.07
CA ARG A 34 1.11 3.21 1.40
C ARG A 34 1.26 3.18 -0.12
N PHE A 35 2.11 4.05 -0.68
CA PHE A 35 2.36 4.07 -2.12
C PHE A 35 2.95 2.75 -2.61
N VAL A 36 3.98 2.23 -1.93
CA VAL A 36 4.60 0.95 -2.29
C VAL A 36 3.63 -0.21 -2.11
N ARG A 37 2.84 -0.23 -1.02
CA ARG A 37 1.80 -1.25 -0.80
C ARG A 37 0.75 -1.23 -1.91
N SER A 38 0.27 -0.04 -2.30
CA SER A 38 -0.70 0.13 -3.38
C SER A 38 -0.12 -0.31 -4.74
N GLY A 39 1.13 0.03 -5.03
CA GLY A 39 1.83 -0.42 -6.24
C GLY A 39 1.95 -1.95 -6.31
N ARG A 40 2.29 -2.61 -5.20
CA ARG A 40 2.33 -4.08 -5.13
C ARG A 40 0.96 -4.73 -5.32
N GLN A 41 -0.10 -4.13 -4.80
CA GLN A 41 -1.47 -4.62 -5.05
C GLN A 41 -1.87 -4.48 -6.52
N ARG A 42 -1.52 -3.37 -7.20
CA ARG A 42 -1.75 -3.26 -8.65
C ARG A 42 -1.01 -4.35 -9.43
N ARG A 43 0.20 -4.71 -9.01
CA ARG A 43 0.93 -5.83 -9.60
C ARG A 43 0.25 -7.19 -9.39
N LEU A 44 -0.52 -7.36 -8.31
CA LEU A 44 -1.39 -8.54 -8.13
C LEU A 44 -2.57 -8.53 -9.11
N LEU A 45 -3.11 -7.36 -9.45
CA LEU A 45 -4.14 -7.23 -10.50
C LEU A 45 -3.56 -7.51 -11.90
N GLU A 46 -2.28 -7.18 -12.14
CA GLU A 46 -1.59 -7.56 -13.39
C GLU A 46 -1.37 -9.08 -13.51
N LEU A 47 -1.34 -9.81 -12.39
CA LEU A 47 -1.33 -11.28 -12.36
C LEU A 47 -2.72 -11.88 -12.61
N GLN A 48 -3.78 -11.05 -12.63
CA GLN A 48 -5.14 -11.49 -12.92
C GLN A 48 -5.25 -11.81 -14.42
N GLY A 49 -5.19 -13.10 -14.75
CA GLY A 49 -5.20 -13.59 -16.14
C GLY A 49 -3.92 -14.33 -16.56
N THR A 50 -2.84 -14.29 -15.76
CA THR A 50 -1.59 -15.00 -16.06
C THR A 50 -1.59 -16.46 -15.60
N GLY A 51 -2.76 -17.04 -15.31
CA GLY A 51 -2.90 -18.46 -14.96
C GLY A 51 -2.36 -18.85 -13.58
N GLY A 52 -2.24 -17.91 -12.63
CA GLY A 52 -1.67 -18.16 -11.30
C GLY A 52 -2.56 -18.98 -10.36
N VAL A 53 -3.80 -19.29 -10.74
CA VAL A 53 -4.70 -20.17 -9.98
C VAL A 53 -4.62 -21.56 -10.57
N ARG A 54 -4.25 -22.54 -9.74
CA ARG A 54 -4.25 -23.97 -10.08
C ARG A 54 -5.65 -24.34 -10.60
N LYS A 55 -5.74 -25.07 -11.73
CA LYS A 55 -7.04 -25.40 -12.36
C LYS A 55 -7.99 -26.18 -11.44
N ASP A 56 -7.42 -26.87 -10.46
CA ASP A 56 -8.04 -27.69 -9.42
C ASP A 56 -8.25 -26.93 -8.09
N TYR A 57 -8.00 -25.61 -8.05
CA TYR A 57 -8.17 -24.82 -6.84
C TYR A 57 -9.66 -24.58 -6.52
N ASP A 58 -10.21 -25.31 -5.55
CA ASP A 58 -11.55 -25.08 -5.03
C ASP A 58 -11.53 -24.10 -3.84
N TYR A 59 -12.02 -22.88 -4.10
CA TYR A 59 -12.12 -21.84 -3.08
C TYR A 59 -13.22 -22.09 -2.04
N LYS A 60 -14.13 -23.06 -2.27
CA LYS A 60 -15.19 -23.43 -1.32
C LYS A 60 -14.64 -24.32 -0.22
N GLU A 61 -13.82 -25.33 -0.55
CA GLU A 61 -13.17 -26.17 0.46
C GLU A 61 -12.29 -25.36 1.41
N ALA A 62 -11.53 -24.41 0.86
CA ALA A 62 -10.65 -23.54 1.65
C ALA A 62 -11.41 -22.61 2.63
N ARG A 63 -12.69 -22.31 2.38
CA ARG A 63 -13.52 -21.45 3.25
C ARG A 63 -14.30 -22.20 4.31
N SER A 64 -14.53 -23.50 4.13
CA SER A 64 -15.22 -24.36 5.11
C SER A 64 -14.31 -24.91 6.22
N ALA A 65 -12.99 -24.70 6.13
CA ALA A 65 -12.00 -25.20 7.09
C ALA A 65 -11.55 -24.15 8.14
N GLY A 66 -12.24 -23.02 8.25
CA GLY A 66 -12.00 -21.98 9.28
C GLY A 66 -13.28 -21.68 10.04
#